data_AF-A0ABC8UPH3-F1
#
_entry.id   AF-A0ABC8UPH3-F1
#
_cell.length_a   1.000
_cell.length_b   1.000
_cell.length_c   1.000
_cell.angle_alpha   90.00
_cell.angle_beta   90.00
_cell.angle_gamma   90.00
#
_symmetry.space_group_name_H-M   'P 1'
#
loop_
_entity.id
_entity.type
_entity.pdbx_description
1 polymer ?
#
loop_
_entity_poly.entity_id
_entity_poly.type
_entity_poly.pdbx_seq_one_letter_code
_entity_poly.pdbx_strand_id
1 'polypeptide(L)'
;MDIEEVENEGKKNKTRTLERAHDYVKQISNERVINGIIRSVTKPSYALKQGIGSLRADYGSLRSVNRRRLQYLLRRLVRQHNWKEASGVLSVLLKGTVSEKSVSKNRTKYWAAMELRRHITGDNVNSRKIHHLHEMWMKKIGSTTGSLQKV
;
A
#
# COMPACT_ATOMS: atom_id res chain seq x y z
N MET A 1 -40.01 -28.39 15.41
CA MET A 1 -38.57 -28.15 15.16
C MET A 1 -38.45 -26.68 14.89
N ASP A 2 -38.00 -25.96 15.91
CA ASP A 2 -38.17 -24.53 16.05
C ASP A 2 -37.10 -23.77 15.27
N ILE A 3 -37.53 -22.73 14.57
CA ILE A 3 -36.71 -21.93 13.64
C ILE A 3 -35.53 -21.24 14.37
N GLU A 4 -35.59 -21.12 15.70
CA GLU A 4 -34.55 -20.53 16.55
C GLU A 4 -33.31 -21.41 16.76
N GLU A 5 -33.41 -22.75 16.69
CA GLU A 5 -32.25 -23.64 16.89
C GLU A 5 -31.31 -23.65 15.68
N VAL A 6 -31.86 -23.61 14.46
CA VAL A 6 -31.11 -23.63 13.20
C VAL A 6 -30.28 -22.35 13.04
N GLU A 7 -30.81 -21.20 13.47
CA GLU A 7 -30.11 -19.92 13.41
C GLU A 7 -28.93 -19.85 14.39
N ASN A 8 -29.03 -20.55 15.52
CA ASN A 8 -28.01 -20.58 16.56
C ASN A 8 -26.84 -21.52 16.21
N GLU A 9 -27.11 -22.66 15.55
CA GLU A 9 -26.07 -23.53 14.98
C GLU A 9 -25.31 -22.85 13.82
N GLY A 10 -26.01 -22.10 12.96
CA GLY A 10 -25.39 -21.32 11.89
C GLY A 10 -24.43 -20.24 12.42
N LYS A 11 -24.78 -19.59 13.54
CA LYS A 11 -23.93 -18.60 14.22
C LYS A 11 -22.70 -19.25 14.86
N LYS A 12 -22.85 -20.41 15.54
CA LYS A 12 -21.75 -21.19 16.15
C LYS A 12 -20.78 -21.77 15.12
N ASN A 13 -21.25 -22.21 13.96
CA ASN A 13 -20.39 -22.75 12.91
C ASN A 13 -19.55 -21.65 12.25
N LYS A 14 -20.09 -20.43 12.14
CA LYS A 14 -19.42 -19.25 11.59
C LYS A 14 -18.31 -18.71 12.50
N THR A 15 -18.49 -18.74 13.82
CA THR A 15 -17.44 -18.38 14.79
C THR A 15 -16.28 -19.37 14.78
N ARG A 16 -16.55 -20.68 14.76
CA ARG A 16 -15.51 -21.73 14.71
C ARG A 16 -14.66 -21.70 13.44
N THR A 17 -15.25 -21.30 12.30
CA THR A 17 -14.49 -21.13 11.05
C THR A 17 -13.60 -19.89 11.09
N LEU A 18 -14.07 -18.81 11.71
CA LEU A 18 -13.29 -17.57 11.89
C LEU A 18 -12.08 -17.79 12.83
N GLU A 19 -12.27 -18.54 13.91
CA GLU A 19 -11.21 -18.91 14.87
C GLU A 19 -10.13 -19.76 14.21
N ARG A 20 -10.50 -20.80 13.44
CA ARG A 20 -9.54 -21.61 12.68
C ARG A 20 -8.76 -20.78 11.65
N ALA A 21 -9.41 -19.83 10.97
CA ALA A 21 -8.74 -18.94 10.04
C ALA A 21 -7.74 -18.02 10.76
N HIS A 22 -8.09 -17.53 11.95
CA HIS A 22 -7.20 -16.72 12.79
C HIS A 22 -5.98 -17.50 13.27
N ASP A 23 -6.17 -18.75 13.71
CA ASP A 23 -5.07 -19.63 14.13
C ASP A 23 -4.13 -19.98 12.99
N TYR A 24 -4.67 -20.23 11.79
CA TYR A 24 -3.88 -20.47 10.58
C TYR A 24 -3.07 -19.23 10.17
N VAL A 25 -3.68 -18.04 10.21
CA VAL A 25 -2.97 -16.77 9.94
C VAL A 25 -1.85 -16.53 10.97
N LYS A 26 -2.10 -16.87 12.25
CA LYS A 26 -1.11 -16.79 13.34
C LYS A 26 0.05 -17.78 13.17
N GLN A 27 -0.22 -18.98 12.68
CA GLN A 27 0.83 -19.95 12.35
C GLN A 27 1.70 -19.46 11.19
N ILE A 28 1.08 -19.00 10.10
CA ILE A 28 1.80 -18.43 8.94
C ILE A 28 2.68 -17.24 9.35
N SER A 29 2.19 -16.38 10.26
CA SER A 29 2.99 -15.26 10.73
C SER A 29 4.20 -15.70 11.53
N ASN A 30 4.04 -16.71 12.40
CA ASN A 30 5.12 -17.24 13.22
C ASN A 30 6.21 -17.88 12.35
N GLU A 31 5.82 -18.66 11.34
CA GLU A 31 6.76 -19.27 10.38
C GLU A 31 7.55 -18.21 9.61
N ARG A 32 6.91 -17.12 9.19
CA ARG A 32 7.59 -16.01 8.50
C ARG A 32 8.60 -15.31 9.41
N VAL A 33 8.27 -15.14 10.68
CA VAL A 33 9.18 -14.55 11.68
C VAL A 33 10.40 -15.45 11.87
N ILE A 34 10.20 -16.75 12.09
CA ILE A 34 11.27 -17.73 12.28
C ILE A 34 12.18 -17.79 11.04
N ASN A 35 11.60 -17.90 9.84
CA ASN A 35 12.36 -17.90 8.59
C ASN A 35 13.11 -16.58 8.36
N GLY A 36 12.55 -15.44 8.80
CA GLY A 36 13.21 -14.15 8.77
C GLY A 36 14.46 -14.11 9.67
N ILE A 37 14.34 -14.64 10.89
CA ILE A 37 15.46 -14.73 11.85
C ILE A 37 16.56 -15.62 11.28
N ILE A 38 16.23 -16.84 10.83
CA ILE A 38 17.20 -17.77 10.23
C ILE A 38 17.93 -17.11 9.05
N ARG A 39 17.20 -16.39 8.19
CA ARG A 39 17.80 -15.68 7.05
C ARG A 39 18.68 -14.51 7.46
N SER A 40 18.36 -13.79 8.54
CA SER A 40 19.23 -12.72 9.05
C SER A 40 20.54 -13.24 9.65
N VAL A 41 20.49 -14.41 10.30
CA VAL A 41 21.69 -15.06 10.88
C VAL A 41 22.54 -15.67 9.77
N THR A 42 21.93 -16.35 8.79
CA THR A 42 22.65 -17.01 7.68
C THR A 42 23.13 -16.06 6.59
N LYS A 43 22.45 -14.92 6.38
CA LYS A 43 22.79 -13.92 5.37
C LYS A 43 22.72 -12.52 5.98
N PRO A 44 23.84 -11.95 6.49
CA PRO A 44 23.82 -10.63 7.12
C PRO A 44 23.35 -9.51 6.17
N SER A 45 23.55 -9.67 4.86
CA SER A 45 23.00 -8.76 3.84
C SER A 45 21.47 -8.75 3.78
N TYR A 46 20.80 -9.84 4.16
CA TYR A 46 19.34 -9.92 4.27
C TYR A 46 18.81 -8.96 5.33
N ALA A 47 19.52 -8.88 6.45
CA ALA A 47 19.20 -8.02 7.57
C ALA A 47 19.34 -6.53 7.19
N LEU A 48 20.40 -6.17 6.45
CA LEU A 48 20.56 -4.82 5.89
C LEU A 48 19.48 -4.47 4.86
N LYS A 49 19.13 -5.41 3.97
CA LYS A 49 18.12 -5.20 2.92
C LYS A 49 16.70 -5.05 3.47
N GLN A 50 16.37 -5.76 4.54
CA GLN A 50 15.09 -5.60 5.24
C GLN A 50 15.07 -4.40 6.19
N GLY A 51 16.24 -3.96 6.65
CA GLY A 51 16.38 -3.04 7.76
C GLY A 51 16.15 -3.78 9.07
N ILE A 52 17.24 -4.15 9.75
CA ILE A 52 17.22 -4.65 11.12
C ILE A 52 16.40 -3.65 11.96
N GLY A 53 15.26 -4.09 12.49
CA GLY A 53 14.31 -3.24 13.23
C GLY A 53 12.84 -3.32 12.80
N SER A 54 12.46 -4.11 11.79
CA SER A 54 11.04 -4.40 11.47
C SER A 54 10.36 -5.37 12.46
N LEU A 55 10.76 -5.35 13.73
CA LEU A 55 10.31 -6.22 14.82
C LEU A 55 9.11 -5.61 15.58
N ARG A 56 8.20 -4.93 14.88
CA ARG A 56 6.89 -4.64 15.47
C ARG A 56 5.94 -5.76 15.09
N ALA A 57 5.13 -6.19 16.07
CA ALA A 57 4.04 -7.15 15.91
C ALA A 57 3.09 -6.79 14.75
N ASP A 58 3.14 -5.53 14.30
CA ASP A 58 2.35 -4.90 13.26
C ASP A 58 2.82 -5.24 11.82
N TYR A 59 3.83 -6.12 11.64
CA TYR A 59 4.37 -6.57 10.35
C TYR A 59 4.93 -5.47 9.42
N GLY A 60 5.18 -4.27 9.95
CA GLY A 60 5.63 -3.12 9.17
C GLY A 60 7.15 -2.94 9.19
N SER A 61 7.80 -2.91 8.02
CA SER A 61 9.20 -2.48 7.92
C SER A 61 9.37 -1.00 8.24
N LEU A 62 10.51 -0.58 8.79
CA LEU A 62 10.82 0.85 9.04
C LEU A 62 10.59 1.70 7.79
N ARG A 63 10.96 1.16 6.62
CA ARG A 63 10.71 1.78 5.31
C ARG A 63 9.22 1.98 5.03
N SER A 64 8.37 1.01 5.39
CA SER A 64 6.92 1.12 5.24
C SER A 64 6.31 2.19 6.16
N VAL A 65 6.79 2.27 7.41
CA VAL A 65 6.34 3.28 8.38
C VAL A 65 6.73 4.68 7.91
N ASN A 66 7.99 4.87 7.50
CA ASN A 66 8.47 6.14 6.98
C ASN A 66 7.68 6.57 5.73
N ARG A 67 7.43 5.66 4.79
CA ARG A 67 6.60 5.95 3.60
C ARG A 67 5.18 6.36 3.98
N ARG A 68 4.54 5.69 4.94
CA ARG A 68 3.19 6.06 5.42
C ARG A 68 3.19 7.47 6.01
N ARG A 69 4.19 7.81 6.84
CA ARG A 69 4.35 9.16 7.41
C ARG A 69 4.54 10.22 6.32
N LEU A 70 5.43 9.97 5.36
CA LEU A 70 5.64 10.87 4.22
C LEU A 70 4.37 11.05 3.37
N GLN A 71 3.59 9.99 3.13
CA GLN A 71 2.30 10.10 2.43
C GLN A 71 1.26 10.90 3.22
N TYR A 72 1.26 10.80 4.54
CA TYR A 72 0.40 11.60 5.40
C TYR A 72 0.81 13.09 5.35
N LEU A 73 2.11 13.37 5.51
CA LEU A 73 2.66 14.73 5.41
C LEU A 73 2.37 15.36 4.05
N LEU A 74 2.60 14.62 2.96
CA LEU A 74 2.30 15.10 1.61
C LEU A 74 0.83 15.51 1.46
N ARG A 75 -0.10 14.69 1.96
CA ARG A 75 -1.54 15.02 1.93
C ARG A 75 -1.85 16.27 2.73
N ARG A 76 -1.21 16.46 3.88
CA ARG A 76 -1.41 17.65 4.71
C ARG A 76 -0.87 18.91 4.03
N LEU A 77 0.33 18.85 3.47
CA LEU A 77 0.97 19.98 2.78
C LEU A 77 0.20 20.41 1.53
N VAL A 78 -0.27 19.44 0.73
CA VAL A 78 -1.09 19.74 -0.46
C VAL A 78 -2.41 20.40 -0.06
N ARG A 79 -3.07 19.97 1.03
CA ARG A 79 -4.29 20.60 1.54
C ARG A 79 -4.05 21.99 2.12
N GLN A 80 -2.88 22.23 2.69
CA GLN A 80 -2.47 23.54 3.20
C GLN A 80 -1.90 24.45 2.10
N HIS A 81 -1.92 24.00 0.84
CA HIS A 81 -1.34 24.70 -0.29
C HIS A 81 0.14 25.11 -0.08
N ASN A 82 0.89 24.37 0.75
CA ASN A 82 2.32 24.59 0.93
C ASN A 82 3.09 23.83 -0.17
N TRP A 83 3.08 24.41 -1.36
CA TRP A 83 3.56 23.78 -2.59
C TRP A 83 5.07 23.54 -2.59
N LYS A 84 5.85 24.46 -1.99
CA LYS A 84 7.31 24.35 -1.92
C LYS A 84 7.71 23.09 -1.15
N GLU A 85 7.18 22.92 0.06
CA GLU A 85 7.46 21.74 0.87
C GLU A 85 6.85 20.46 0.28
N ALA A 86 5.63 20.55 -0.25
CA ALA A 86 4.97 19.41 -0.89
C ALA A 86 5.79 18.85 -2.06
N SER A 87 6.40 19.72 -2.88
CA SER A 87 7.27 19.33 -3.99
C SER A 87 8.50 18.55 -3.51
N GLY A 88 9.12 19.01 -2.41
CA GLY A 88 10.24 18.36 -1.76
C GLY A 88 9.86 16.97 -1.24
N VAL A 89 8.76 16.87 -0.47
CA VAL A 89 8.27 15.59 0.06
C VAL A 89 7.93 14.60 -1.06
N LEU A 90 7.29 15.08 -2.14
CA LEU A 90 6.97 14.26 -3.30
C LEU A 90 8.22 13.70 -3.99
N SER A 91 9.28 14.52 -4.16
CA SER A 91 10.54 14.08 -4.78
C SER A 91 11.21 12.95 -3.99
N VAL A 92 11.28 13.09 -2.66
CA VAL A 92 11.84 12.07 -1.75
C VAL A 92 11.01 10.79 -1.83
N LEU A 93 9.69 10.92 -1.85
CA LEU A 93 8.78 9.79 -1.94
C LEU A 93 8.94 9.04 -3.26
N LEU A 94 9.06 9.74 -4.39
CA LEU A 94 9.28 9.14 -5.71
C LEU A 94 10.63 8.42 -5.79
N LYS A 95 11.73 9.07 -5.36
CA LYS A 95 13.06 8.44 -5.27
C LYS A 95 13.04 7.21 -4.36
N GLY A 96 12.30 7.26 -3.27
CA GLY A 96 12.14 6.15 -2.33
C GLY A 96 11.28 4.99 -2.87
N THR A 97 10.51 5.19 -3.94
CA THR A 97 9.46 4.27 -4.44
C THR A 97 9.55 3.93 -5.92
N VAL A 98 10.71 4.09 -6.55
CA VAL A 98 10.94 3.86 -7.99
C VAL A 98 10.43 2.50 -8.52
N SER A 99 10.51 1.44 -7.70
CA SER A 99 10.09 0.07 -8.09
C SER A 99 8.61 -0.24 -7.77
N GLU A 100 7.84 0.73 -7.27
CA GLU A 100 6.47 0.47 -6.80
C GLU A 100 5.47 0.36 -7.96
N LYS A 101 5.10 -0.88 -8.31
CA LYS A 101 4.13 -1.19 -9.38
C LYS A 101 2.66 -1.07 -8.95
N SER A 102 2.41 -0.93 -7.64
CA SER A 102 1.05 -0.93 -7.10
C SER A 102 0.36 0.42 -7.32
N VAL A 103 -0.74 0.38 -8.06
CA VAL A 103 -1.56 1.53 -8.44
C VAL A 103 -2.14 2.23 -7.21
N SER A 104 -2.70 1.46 -6.28
CA SER A 104 -3.30 1.99 -5.04
C SER A 104 -2.27 2.76 -4.21
N LYS A 105 -1.03 2.28 -4.16
CA LYS A 105 0.07 2.93 -3.43
C LYS A 105 0.64 4.16 -4.15
N ASN A 106 0.41 4.28 -5.45
CA ASN A 106 0.86 5.42 -6.25
C ASN A 106 -0.19 6.54 -6.38
N ARG A 107 -1.48 6.25 -6.15
CA ARG A 107 -2.60 7.21 -6.28
C ARG A 107 -2.32 8.55 -5.60
N THR A 108 -1.88 8.54 -4.34
CA THR A 108 -1.61 9.77 -3.58
C THR A 108 -0.46 10.59 -4.14
N LYS A 109 0.59 9.93 -4.64
CA LYS A 109 1.78 10.60 -5.24
C LYS A 109 1.38 11.36 -6.48
N TYR A 110 0.57 10.69 -7.30
CA TYR A 110 0.11 11.22 -8.56
C TYR A 110 -0.92 12.33 -8.40
N TRP A 111 -1.86 12.17 -7.48
CA TRP A 111 -2.78 13.24 -7.11
C TRP A 111 -2.00 14.49 -6.68
N ALA A 112 -1.02 14.35 -5.79
CA ALA A 112 -0.17 15.46 -5.38
C ALA A 112 0.62 16.06 -6.55
N ALA A 113 1.16 15.23 -7.45
CA ALA A 113 1.88 15.70 -8.64
C ALA A 113 0.99 16.51 -9.60
N MET A 114 -0.26 16.08 -9.80
CA MET A 114 -1.23 16.83 -10.61
C MET A 114 -1.57 18.17 -9.98
N GLU A 115 -1.76 18.21 -8.66
CA GLU A 115 -2.09 19.45 -7.95
C GLU A 115 -0.93 20.44 -7.97
N LEU A 116 0.30 19.96 -7.73
CA LEU A 116 1.53 20.75 -7.89
C LEU A 116 1.69 21.30 -9.29
N ARG A 117 1.42 20.49 -10.32
CA ARG A 117 1.48 20.93 -11.71
C ARG A 117 0.43 21.99 -12.02
N ARG A 118 -0.80 21.86 -11.52
CA ARG A 118 -1.84 22.89 -11.65
C ARG A 118 -1.40 24.21 -11.06
N HIS A 119 -0.76 24.19 -9.88
CA HIS A 119 -0.23 25.38 -9.24
C HIS A 119 0.96 26.00 -10.00
N ILE A 120 1.94 25.20 -10.41
CA ILE A 120 3.16 25.71 -11.09
C ILE A 120 2.84 26.25 -12.49
N THR A 121 1.86 25.67 -13.18
CA THR A 121 1.49 26.02 -14.56
C THR A 121 0.21 26.85 -14.61
N GLY A 122 0.03 27.77 -13.66
CA GLY A 122 -1.13 28.66 -13.56
C GLY A 122 -1.74 29.00 -14.93
N ASP A 123 -3.00 28.62 -15.10
CA ASP A 123 -3.91 29.02 -16.18
C ASP A 123 -3.77 28.44 -17.61
N ASN A 124 -2.85 27.54 -17.94
CA ASN A 124 -2.85 26.88 -19.28
C ASN A 124 -2.68 25.36 -19.24
N VAL A 125 -3.33 24.69 -18.29
CA VAL A 125 -3.32 23.22 -18.30
C VAL A 125 -4.39 22.71 -19.26
N ASN A 126 -3.95 22.34 -20.47
CA ASN A 126 -4.81 21.70 -21.46
C ASN A 126 -5.47 20.44 -20.85
N SER A 127 -6.75 20.58 -20.48
CA SER A 127 -7.56 19.54 -19.82
C SER A 127 -7.50 18.20 -20.56
N ARG A 128 -7.40 18.26 -21.90
CA ARG A 128 -7.26 17.08 -22.77
C ARG A 128 -5.98 16.28 -22.50
N LYS A 129 -4.86 16.93 -22.17
CA LYS A 129 -3.60 16.24 -21.80
C LYS A 129 -3.70 15.58 -20.42
N ILE A 130 -4.41 16.19 -19.46
CA ILE A 130 -4.68 15.56 -18.15
C ILE A 130 -5.58 14.34 -18.36
N HIS A 131 -6.67 14.50 -19.12
CA HIS A 131 -7.59 13.41 -19.42
C HIS A 131 -6.87 12.24 -20.10
N HIS A 132 -6.01 12.53 -21.08
CA HIS A 132 -5.24 11.52 -21.78
C HIS A 132 -4.25 10.78 -20.87
N LEU A 133 -3.55 11.49 -19.98
CA LEU A 133 -2.71 10.86 -18.95
C LEU A 133 -3.55 9.96 -18.03
N HIS A 134 -4.70 10.44 -17.59
CA HIS A 134 -5.64 9.67 -16.77
C HIS A 134 -6.11 8.41 -17.51
N GLU A 135 -6.50 8.50 -18.78
CA GLU A 135 -6.89 7.36 -19.60
C GLU A 135 -5.76 6.38 -19.85
N MET A 136 -4.56 6.86 -20.21
CA MET A 136 -3.37 6.01 -20.33
C MET A 136 -3.09 5.24 -19.05
N TRP A 137 -3.33 5.87 -17.90
CA TRP A 137 -3.17 5.22 -16.61
C TRP A 137 -4.26 4.21 -16.34
N MET A 138 -5.54 4.57 -16.54
CA MET A 138 -6.66 3.64 -16.41
C MET A 138 -6.48 2.43 -17.32
N LYS A 139 -5.97 2.63 -18.54
CA LYS A 139 -5.61 1.57 -19.47
C LYS A 139 -4.49 0.68 -18.92
N LYS A 140 -3.40 1.26 -18.42
CA LYS A 140 -2.28 0.51 -17.82
C LYS A 140 -2.69 -0.28 -16.57
N ILE A 141 -3.69 0.21 -15.82
CA ILE A 141 -4.28 -0.46 -14.65
C ILE A 141 -5.22 -1.60 -15.10
N GLY A 142 -6.05 -1.36 -16.12
CA GLY A 142 -6.95 -2.37 -16.69
C GLY A 142 -6.23 -3.49 -17.45
N SER A 143 -5.07 -3.19 -18.05
CA SER A 143 -4.22 -4.21 -18.68
C SER A 143 -3.63 -5.20 -17.68
N THR A 144 -3.46 -4.82 -16.40
CA THR A 144 -2.99 -5.72 -15.34
C THR A 144 -4.08 -6.63 -14.76
N THR A 145 -5.37 -6.36 -15.02
CA THR A 145 -6.49 -7.23 -14.60
C THR A 145 -6.92 -8.22 -15.68
N GLY A 146 -6.55 -8.00 -16.95
CA GLY A 146 -6.89 -8.90 -18.06
C GLY A 146 -6.01 -10.16 -18.18
N SER A 147 -4.90 -10.24 -17.45
CA SER A 147 -4.00 -11.41 -17.48
C SER A 147 -4.34 -12.50 -16.45
N LEU A 148 -5.51 -12.42 -15.80
CA LEU A 148 -6.00 -13.44 -14.84
C LEU A 148 -7.28 -14.15 -15.32
N GLN A 149 -7.58 -14.10 -16.61
CA GLN A 149 -8.59 -14.95 -17.26
C GLN A 149 -7.98 -15.70 -18.45
N LYS A 150 -7.02 -16.58 -18.14
CA LYS A 150 -6.71 -17.78 -18.94
C LYS A 150 -6.24 -18.86 -17.97
N VAL A 151 -7.21 -19.53 -17.38
CA VAL A 151 -7.11 -20.92 -16.89
C VAL A 151 -8.39 -21.59 -17.34
#